data_AF-A0A7W0S6L0-F1
#
_entry.id   AF-A0A7W0S6L0-F1
#
_cell.length_a   1.000
_cell.length_b   1.000
_cell.length_c   1.000
_cell.angle_alpha   90.00
_cell.angle_beta   90.00
_cell.angle_gamma   90.00
#
_symmetry.space_group_name_H-M   'P 1'
#
loop_
_entity.id
_entity.type
_entity.pdbx_description
1 polymer ?
#
loop_
_entity_poly.entity_id
_entity_poly.type
_entity_poly.pdbx_seq_one_letter_code
_entity_poly.pdbx_strand_id
1 'polypeptide(L)'
;MCNTSSKGILPGILVSTDWLERYLRAPSLRVVDIRGYVKTTDLGNGRQEAEYVGAPDEYSQGHVPGAVYVDWTSDITDPGNPVPAQLAP
;
A
#
# COMPACT_ATOMS: atom_id res chain seq x y z
N MET A 1 6.62 -12.54 37.52
CA MET A 1 6.13 -13.00 36.20
C MET A 1 5.55 -11.78 35.50
N CYS A 2 6.28 -11.18 34.57
CA CYS A 2 5.81 -9.96 33.89
C CYS A 2 4.89 -10.35 32.73
N ASN A 3 3.67 -9.84 32.78
CA ASN A 3 2.61 -10.05 31.81
C ASN A 3 2.89 -9.20 30.56
N THR A 4 3.45 -9.80 29.51
CA THR A 4 3.59 -9.18 28.18
C THR A 4 2.23 -9.11 27.50
N SER A 5 1.43 -8.09 27.83
CA SER A 5 0.34 -7.67 26.96
C SER A 5 0.99 -6.98 25.75
N SER A 6 1.11 -7.72 24.64
CA SER A 6 1.76 -7.32 23.39
C SER A 6 0.94 -6.24 22.68
N LYS A 7 0.95 -5.01 23.22
CA LYS A 7 0.48 -3.85 22.47
C LYS A 7 1.59 -3.50 21.47
N GLY A 8 1.29 -3.58 20.17
CA GLY A 8 2.25 -3.25 19.12
C GLY A 8 2.80 -1.83 19.29
N ILE A 9 3.95 -1.54 18.67
CA ILE A 9 4.64 -0.24 18.81
C ILE A 9 3.84 0.95 18.24
N LEU A 10 2.77 0.68 17.50
CA LEU A 10 1.94 1.69 16.84
C LEU A 10 1.14 2.50 17.87
N PRO A 11 1.18 3.84 17.79
CA PRO A 11 0.41 4.71 18.69
C PRO A 11 -1.09 4.74 18.35
N GLY A 12 -1.48 4.23 17.17
CA GLY A 12 -2.84 4.18 16.65
C GLY A 12 -2.86 3.71 15.19
N ILE A 13 -3.99 3.86 14.50
CA ILE A 13 -4.13 3.51 13.07
C ILE A 13 -3.44 4.52 12.12
N LEU A 14 -3.20 5.74 12.59
CA LEU A 14 -2.46 6.78 11.91
C LEU A 14 -1.26 7.17 12.76
N VAL A 15 -0.17 7.54 12.09
CA VAL A 15 1.08 7.99 12.71
C VAL A 15 1.56 9.26 12.02
N SER A 16 2.30 10.11 12.72
CA SER A 16 2.96 11.26 12.10
C SER A 16 4.26 10.84 11.40
N THR A 17 4.75 11.69 10.51
CA THR A 17 6.07 11.53 9.87
C THR A 17 7.20 11.53 10.89
N ASP A 18 7.13 12.38 11.92
CA ASP A 18 8.12 12.45 13.00
C ASP A 18 8.17 11.15 13.83
N TRP A 19 7.01 10.53 14.06
CA TRP A 19 6.96 9.24 14.72
C TRP A 19 7.60 8.18 13.81
N LEU A 20 7.20 8.15 12.53
CA LEU A 20 7.73 7.18 11.59
C LEU A 20 9.27 7.25 11.52
N GLU A 21 9.83 8.45 11.34
CA GLU A 21 11.27 8.69 11.29
C GLU A 21 12.00 8.10 12.52
N ARG A 22 11.47 8.33 13.73
CA ARG A 22 12.05 7.81 14.98
C ARG A 22 12.06 6.28 15.05
N TYR A 23 11.10 5.61 14.40
CA TYR A 23 10.92 4.16 14.48
C TYR A 23 11.27 3.42 13.18
N LEU A 24 11.79 4.07 12.14
CA LEU A 24 12.11 3.45 10.84
C LEU A 24 13.00 2.21 10.94
N ARG A 25 13.85 2.14 11.97
CA ARG A 25 14.79 1.03 12.18
C ARG A 25 14.29 -0.01 13.18
N ALA A 26 13.07 0.14 13.69
CA ALA A 26 12.50 -0.83 14.63
C ALA A 26 12.32 -2.18 13.92
N PRO A 27 12.85 -3.29 14.48
CA PRO A 27 12.78 -4.60 13.82
C PRO A 27 11.33 -5.09 13.66
N SER A 28 10.43 -4.63 14.52
CA SER A 28 8.99 -4.93 14.50
C SER A 28 8.15 -3.96 13.66
N LEU A 29 8.77 -3.06 12.89
CA LEU A 29 8.09 -2.16 11.96
C LEU A 29 8.48 -2.48 10.52
N ARG A 30 7.49 -2.47 9.63
CA ARG A 30 7.70 -2.47 8.18
C ARG A 30 6.83 -1.39 7.56
N VAL A 31 7.37 -0.71 6.57
CA VAL A 31 6.68 0.30 5.78
C VAL A 31 6.37 -0.33 4.43
N VAL A 32 5.13 -0.17 3.99
CA VAL A 32 4.68 -0.63 2.67
C VAL A 32 4.33 0.59 1.84
N ASP A 33 4.91 0.68 0.66
CA ASP A 33 4.53 1.65 -0.35
C ASP A 33 3.59 0.97 -1.35
N ILE A 34 2.33 1.44 -1.37
CA ILE A 34 1.24 0.88 -2.18
C ILE A 34 0.76 1.88 -3.22
N ARG A 35 1.63 2.80 -3.65
CA ARG A 35 1.26 3.85 -4.61
C ARG A 35 0.89 3.29 -5.98
N GLY A 36 -0.04 3.99 -6.62
CA GLY A 36 -0.46 3.80 -8.00
C GLY A 36 -1.59 4.75 -8.34
N TYR A 37 -2.16 4.57 -9.52
CA TYR A 37 -3.12 5.48 -10.11
C TYR A 37 -4.31 4.73 -10.70
N VAL A 38 -5.45 5.40 -10.70
CA VAL A 38 -6.62 5.02 -11.49
C VAL A 38 -6.74 6.05 -12.61
N LYS A 39 -6.57 5.60 -13.85
CA LYS A 39 -6.77 6.46 -15.03
C LYS A 39 -8.15 6.16 -15.61
N THR A 40 -8.99 7.18 -15.67
CA THR A 40 -10.33 7.06 -16.22
C THR A 40 -10.38 7.61 -17.64
N THR A 41 -10.90 6.82 -18.57
CA THR A 41 -11.19 7.25 -19.94
C THR A 41 -12.70 7.32 -20.13
N ASP A 42 -13.21 8.46 -20.60
CA ASP A 42 -14.60 8.60 -21.00
C ASP A 42 -14.80 7.95 -22.38
N LEU A 43 -15.71 6.99 -22.46
CA LEU A 43 -16.06 6.28 -23.70
C LEU A 43 -17.31 6.88 -24.38
N GLY A 44 -17.87 7.95 -23.81
CA GLY A 44 -19.12 8.58 -24.23
C GLY A 44 -20.36 7.85 -23.71
N ASN A 45 -21.51 8.50 -23.84
CA ASN A 45 -22.83 7.96 -23.44
C ASN A 45 -22.88 7.48 -21.98
N GLY A 46 -22.15 8.14 -21.08
CA GLY A 46 -22.10 7.80 -19.65
C GLY A 46 -21.27 6.55 -19.32
N ARG A 47 -20.52 6.00 -20.28
CA ARG A 47 -19.62 4.87 -20.06
C ARG A 47 -18.20 5.37 -19.76
N GLN A 48 -17.55 4.74 -18.80
CA GLN A 48 -16.16 5.01 -18.44
C GLN A 48 -15.39 3.70 -18.36
N GLU A 49 -14.12 3.75 -18.71
CA GLU A 49 -13.16 2.67 -18.51
C GLU A 49 -12.09 3.13 -17.51
N ALA A 50 -11.73 2.24 -16.58
CA ALA A 50 -10.73 2.50 -15.56
C ALA A 50 -9.53 1.59 -15.78
N GLU A 51 -8.36 2.19 -15.94
CA GLU A 51 -7.07 1.50 -15.95
C GLU A 51 -6.41 1.66 -14.58
N TYR A 52 -6.07 0.54 -13.96
CA TYR A 52 -5.42 0.47 -12.65
C TYR A 52 -3.92 0.23 -12.85
N VAL A 53 -3.09 1.15 -12.37
CA VAL A 53 -1.65 1.17 -12.68
C VAL A 53 -0.83 1.33 -11.41
N GLY A 54 0.00 0.34 -11.07
CA GLY A 54 1.05 0.48 -10.05
C GLY A 54 2.13 1.48 -10.49
N ALA A 55 2.84 2.10 -9.55
CA ALA A 55 3.92 3.04 -9.84
C ALA A 55 5.31 2.59 -9.29
N PRO A 56 5.87 1.46 -9.76
CA PRO A 56 7.17 0.95 -9.33
C PRO A 56 8.34 1.87 -9.74
N ASP A 57 8.21 2.61 -10.84
CA ASP A 57 9.24 3.55 -11.29
C ASP A 57 9.38 4.73 -10.33
N GLU A 58 8.27 5.27 -9.82
CA GLU A 58 8.29 6.35 -8.83
C GLU A 58 8.81 5.87 -7.47
N TYR A 59 8.43 4.65 -7.06
CA TYR A 59 9.04 4.00 -5.92
C TYR A 59 10.56 3.93 -6.11
N SER A 60 11.04 3.48 -7.27
CA SER A 60 12.48 3.38 -7.56
C SER A 60 13.20 4.73 -7.56
N GLN A 61 12.51 5.81 -7.96
CA GLN A 61 13.05 7.17 -7.89
C GLN A 61 13.12 7.72 -6.46
N GLY A 62 12.19 7.34 -5.58
CA GLY A 62 12.18 7.80 -4.19
C GLY A 62 11.06 7.19 -3.34
N HIS A 63 11.47 6.57 -2.23
CA HIS A 63 10.59 6.00 -1.23
C HIS A 63 11.19 6.14 0.18
N VAL A 64 10.36 5.87 1.20
CA VAL A 64 10.79 5.86 2.60
C VAL A 64 11.85 4.76 2.81
N PRO A 65 12.98 5.04 3.48
CA PRO A 65 14.04 4.04 3.68
C PRO A 65 13.53 2.74 4.33
N GLY A 66 13.84 1.61 3.70
CA GLY A 66 13.43 0.28 4.18
C GLY A 66 11.97 -0.07 3.91
N ALA A 67 11.21 0.78 3.20
CA ALA A 67 9.91 0.42 2.69
C ALA A 67 10.03 -0.71 1.65
N VAL A 68 8.97 -1.49 1.51
CA VAL A 68 8.79 -2.44 0.42
C VAL A 68 7.67 -1.97 -0.49
N TYR A 69 7.85 -2.13 -1.80
CA TYR A 69 6.80 -1.86 -2.76
C TYR A 69 5.83 -3.04 -2.82
N VAL A 70 4.53 -2.75 -2.86
CA VAL A 70 3.46 -3.72 -3.14
C VAL A 70 2.63 -3.17 -4.29
N ASP A 71 2.60 -3.90 -5.40
CA ASP A 71 1.71 -3.59 -6.51
C ASP A 71 0.29 -4.03 -6.16
N TRP A 72 -0.53 -3.08 -5.75
CA TRP A 72 -1.93 -3.35 -5.38
C TRP A 72 -2.81 -3.82 -6.54
N THR A 73 -2.31 -3.77 -7.78
CA THR A 73 -3.05 -4.26 -8.94
C THR A 73 -2.86 -5.77 -9.15
N SER A 74 -1.81 -6.37 -8.57
CA SER A 74 -1.41 -7.75 -8.87
C SER A 74 -0.94 -8.58 -7.65
N ASP A 75 -0.25 -7.99 -6.66
CA ASP A 75 0.39 -8.73 -5.56
C ASP A 75 -0.58 -9.21 -4.48
N ILE A 76 -1.70 -8.49 -4.31
CA ILE A 76 -2.66 -8.68 -3.21
C ILE A 76 -4.11 -8.77 -3.69
N THR A 77 -4.29 -9.01 -4.99
CA THR A 77 -5.59 -9.10 -5.67
C THR A 77 -5.75 -10.48 -6.30
N ASP A 78 -6.97 -10.80 -6.71
CA ASP A 78 -7.26 -11.95 -7.55
C ASP A 78 -7.10 -11.58 -9.03
N PRO A 79 -6.02 -12.01 -9.71
CA PRO A 79 -5.83 -11.73 -11.14
C PRO A 79 -6.82 -12.49 -12.02
N GLY A 80 -7.51 -13.51 -11.49
CA GLY A 80 -8.53 -14.28 -12.20
C GLY A 80 -9.94 -13.69 -12.09
N ASN A 81 -10.15 -12.65 -11.28
CA ASN A 81 -11.45 -12.05 -11.09
C ASN A 81 -11.86 -11.21 -12.31
N PRO A 82 -13.10 -11.35 -12.83
CA PRO A 82 -13.57 -10.51 -13.93
C PRO A 82 -13.70 -9.03 -13.55
N VAL A 83 -13.79 -8.73 -12.26
CA VAL A 83 -13.73 -7.36 -11.73
C VAL A 83 -12.29 -7.08 -11.28
N PRO A 84 -11.63 -6.04 -11.80
CA PRO A 84 -10.28 -5.70 -11.39
C PRO A 84 -10.16 -5.41 -9.89
N ALA A 85 -8.95 -5.63 -9.35
CA ALA A 85 -8.54 -5.27 -7.99
C ALA A 85 -9.43 -5.83 -6.85
N GLN A 86 -10.08 -6.97 -7.06
CA GLN A 86 -10.78 -7.69 -5.98
C GLN A 86 -9.77 -8.45 -5.11
N LEU A 87 -10.09 -8.59 -3.82
CA LEU A 87 -9.30 -9.40 -2.89
C LEU A 87 -9.34 -10.88 -3.30
N ALA A 88 -8.18 -11.54 -3.24
CA ALA A 88 -8.12 -12.99 -3.41
C ALA A 88 -8.89 -13.71 -2.28
N PRO A 89 -9.62 -14.81 -2.59
CA PRO A 89 -10.36 -15.59 -1.61
C PRO A 89 -9.47 -16.35 -0.61
#